data_AF-A0A3D0QB56-F1
#
_entry.id   AF-A0A3D0QB56-F1
#
_cell.length_a   1.000
_cell.length_b   1.000
_cell.length_c   1.000
_cell.angle_alpha   90.00
_cell.angle_beta   90.00
_cell.angle_gamma   90.00
#
_symmetry.space_group_name_H-M   'P 1'
#
loop_
_entity.id
_entity.type
_entity.pdbx_description
1 polymer ?
#
loop_
_entity_poly.entity_id
_entity_poly.type
_entity_poly.pdbx_seq_one_letter_code
_entity_poly.pdbx_strand_id
1 'polypeptide(L)'
;MGQQQLLLVIVGVIIVGLAIAVGIGLFSAQAISNSRDAMIHDLNMIAQSAYQYRISIRQLGGGEGNYSNYVIPPQMADNSNGRYSILDAQVNTMELKGVSMADSSNTITVTVDSQGKLTDMTFAGDFQ
;
A
#
# COMPACT_ATOMS: atom_id res chain seq x y z
N MET A 1 -53.76 -1.96 20.56
CA MET A 1 -52.66 -0.97 20.57
C MET A 1 -51.31 -1.58 20.95
N GLY A 2 -51.22 -2.42 21.99
CA GLY A 2 -49.93 -3.06 22.38
C GLY A 2 -49.26 -3.95 21.32
N GLN A 3 -50.02 -4.71 20.52
CA GLN A 3 -49.46 -5.61 19.49
C GLN A 3 -48.81 -4.87 18.31
N GLN A 4 -49.41 -3.76 17.84
CA GLN A 4 -48.84 -2.98 16.73
C GLN A 4 -47.63 -2.16 17.17
N GLN A 5 -47.64 -1.63 18.40
CA GLN A 5 -46.48 -0.93 18.95
C GLN A 5 -45.30 -1.89 19.19
N LEU A 6 -45.57 -3.11 19.67
CA LEU A 6 -44.53 -4.13 19.84
C LEU A 6 -43.88 -4.50 18.48
N LEU A 7 -44.69 -4.63 17.43
CA LEU A 7 -44.19 -4.94 16.09
C LEU A 7 -43.28 -3.82 15.55
N LEU A 8 -43.67 -2.56 15.73
CA LEU A 8 -42.86 -1.42 15.29
C LEU A 8 -41.51 -1.34 16.00
N VAL A 9 -41.47 -1.62 17.31
CA VAL A 9 -40.22 -1.66 18.08
C VAL A 9 -39.30 -2.77 17.57
N ILE A 10 -39.84 -3.96 17.33
CA ILE A 10 -39.06 -5.10 16.83
C ILE A 10 -38.44 -4.78 15.46
N VAL A 11 -39.21 -4.21 14.55
CA VAL A 11 -38.71 -3.82 13.22
C VAL A 11 -37.61 -2.76 13.36
N GLY A 12 -37.79 -1.76 14.23
CA GLY A 12 -36.77 -0.74 14.48
C GLY A 12 -35.44 -1.32 14.98
N VAL A 13 -35.49 -2.26 15.93
CA VAL A 13 -34.29 -2.91 16.49
C VAL A 13 -33.58 -3.76 15.43
N ILE A 14 -34.32 -4.49 14.59
CA ILE A 14 -33.73 -5.31 13.52
C ILE A 14 -32.95 -4.43 12.53
N ILE A 15 -33.51 -3.28 12.14
CA ILE A 15 -32.86 -2.35 11.21
C ILE A 15 -31.58 -1.78 11.83
N VAL A 16 -31.63 -1.32 13.09
CA VAL A 16 -30.45 -0.79 13.79
C VAL A 16 -29.36 -1.86 13.93
N GLY A 17 -29.74 -3.11 14.25
CA GLY A 17 -28.79 -4.22 14.35
C GLY A 17 -28.04 -4.49 13.05
N LEU A 18 -28.75 -4.50 11.91
CA LEU A 18 -28.12 -4.67 10.59
C LEU A 18 -27.23 -3.49 10.22
N ALA A 19 -27.67 -2.25 10.51
CA ALA A 19 -26.87 -1.06 10.22
C ALA A 19 -25.52 -1.05 10.96
N ILE A 20 -25.49 -1.49 12.22
CA ILE A 20 -24.25 -1.60 13.01
C ILE A 20 -23.32 -2.67 12.41
N ALA A 21 -23.87 -3.85 12.07
CA ALA A 21 -23.08 -4.93 11.50
C ALA A 21 -22.41 -4.53 10.17
N VAL A 22 -23.16 -3.86 9.28
CA VAL A 22 -22.62 -3.33 8.02
C VAL A 22 -21.61 -2.21 8.28
N GLY A 23 -21.89 -1.31 9.23
CA GLY A 23 -21.00 -0.21 9.58
C GLY A 23 -19.61 -0.69 10.03
N ILE A 24 -19.55 -1.73 10.86
CA ILE A 24 -18.28 -2.34 11.30
C ILE A 24 -17.50 -2.91 10.11
N GLY A 25 -18.18 -3.63 9.21
CA GLY A 25 -17.55 -4.17 8.00
C GLY A 25 -16.94 -3.08 7.11
N LEU A 26 -17.67 -1.97 6.92
CA LEU A 26 -17.18 -0.83 6.14
C LEU A 26 -15.96 -0.15 6.79
N PHE A 27 -15.95 0.01 8.11
CA PHE A 27 -14.79 0.57 8.82
C PHE A 27 -13.54 -0.29 8.65
N SER A 28 -13.69 -1.62 8.75
CA SER A 28 -12.58 -2.56 8.53
C SER A 28 -12.06 -2.49 7.09
N ALA A 29 -12.96 -2.51 6.10
CA ALA A 29 -12.60 -2.41 4.68
C ALA A 29 -11.89 -1.08 4.37
N GLN A 30 -12.35 0.02 4.96
CA GLN A 30 -11.73 1.34 4.79
C GLN A 30 -10.32 1.38 5.41
N ALA A 31 -10.11 0.77 6.58
CA ALA A 31 -8.79 0.71 7.21
C ALA A 31 -7.78 -0.05 6.34
N ILE A 32 -8.20 -1.17 5.72
CA ILE A 32 -7.39 -1.95 4.80
C ILE A 32 -7.07 -1.14 3.53
N SER A 33 -8.07 -0.47 2.94
CA SER A 33 -7.87 0.39 1.76
C SER A 33 -6.92 1.55 2.07
N ASN A 34 -7.09 2.24 3.20
CA ASN A 34 -6.22 3.34 3.60
C ASN A 34 -4.76 2.88 3.77
N SER A 35 -4.55 1.69 4.36
CA SER A 35 -3.22 1.12 4.52
C SER A 35 -2.59 0.78 3.16
N ARG A 36 -3.38 0.23 2.25
CA ARG A 36 -2.97 -0.06 0.86
C ARG A 36 -2.56 1.21 0.13
N ASP A 37 -3.38 2.25 0.18
CA ASP A 37 -3.13 3.52 -0.51
C ASP A 37 -1.91 4.25 0.06
N ALA A 38 -1.72 4.23 1.38
CA ALA A 38 -0.53 4.76 2.03
C ALA A 38 0.73 4.03 1.56
N MET A 39 0.69 2.70 1.47
CA MET A 39 1.83 1.93 0.97
C MET A 39 2.13 2.18 -0.51
N ILE A 40 1.10 2.35 -1.35
CA ILE A 40 1.26 2.74 -2.75
C ILE A 40 1.91 4.12 -2.85
N HIS A 41 1.53 5.07 -2.00
CA HIS A 41 2.15 6.38 -1.94
C HIS A 41 3.65 6.29 -1.63
N ASP A 42 4.03 5.51 -0.61
CA ASP A 42 5.42 5.30 -0.25
C ASP A 42 6.23 4.64 -1.37
N LEU A 43 5.66 3.63 -2.06
CA LEU A 43 6.28 3.01 -3.23
C LEU A 43 6.52 4.02 -4.36
N ASN A 44 5.58 4.94 -4.59
CA ASN A 44 5.77 6.02 -5.55
C ASN A 44 6.90 6.96 -5.14
N MET A 45 7.00 7.33 -3.85
CA MET A 45 8.10 8.16 -3.35
C MET A 45 9.45 7.47 -3.53
N ILE A 46 9.53 6.16 -3.23
CA ILE A 46 10.75 5.36 -3.43
C ILE A 46 11.11 5.28 -4.91
N ALA A 47 10.14 5.08 -5.79
CA ALA A 47 10.36 5.05 -7.24
C ALA A 47 10.86 6.40 -7.78
N GLN A 48 10.33 7.53 -7.30
CA GLN A 48 10.82 8.86 -7.66
C GLN A 48 12.26 9.09 -7.17
N SER A 49 12.57 8.68 -5.95
CA SER A 49 13.94 8.75 -5.41
C SER A 49 14.90 7.87 -6.22
N ALA A 50 14.48 6.66 -6.60
CA ALA A 50 15.24 5.78 -7.48
C ALA A 50 15.48 6.42 -8.85
N TYR A 51 14.45 7.02 -9.45
CA TYR A 51 14.57 7.71 -10.74
C TYR A 51 15.53 8.90 -10.65
N GLN A 52 15.46 9.68 -9.58
CA GLN A 52 16.38 10.78 -9.31
C GLN A 52 17.82 10.29 -9.18
N TYR A 53 18.05 9.16 -8.50
CA TYR A 53 19.35 8.51 -8.45
C TYR A 53 19.84 8.12 -9.85
N ARG A 54 18.97 7.50 -10.66
CA ARG A 54 19.28 7.05 -12.02
C ARG A 54 19.73 8.19 -12.93
N ILE A 55 19.03 9.33 -12.95
CA ILE A 55 19.37 10.45 -13.84
C ILE A 55 20.59 11.24 -13.36
N SER A 56 20.95 11.12 -12.08
CA SER A 56 22.13 11.75 -11.51
C SER A 56 23.43 11.10 -11.99
N ILE A 57 24.46 11.91 -12.20
CA ILE A 57 25.79 11.46 -12.62
C ILE A 57 26.54 10.76 -11.48
N ARG A 58 27.41 9.80 -11.81
CA ARG A 58 28.21 9.04 -10.83
C ARG A 58 29.09 9.92 -9.92
N GLN A 59 29.58 11.05 -10.44
CA GLN A 59 30.41 11.98 -9.65
C GLN A 59 29.66 12.63 -8.48
N LEU A 60 28.33 12.68 -8.55
CA LEU A 60 27.45 13.17 -7.48
C LEU A 60 26.80 12.02 -6.68
N GLY A 61 27.29 10.79 -6.86
CA GLY A 61 26.73 9.59 -6.22
C GLY A 61 25.46 9.05 -6.88
N GLY A 62 25.19 9.40 -8.15
CA GLY A 62 24.07 8.86 -8.93
C GLY A 62 24.39 7.57 -9.69
N GLY A 63 23.38 7.07 -10.40
CA GLY A 63 23.40 5.80 -11.13
C GLY A 63 23.79 5.89 -12.61
N GLU A 64 23.90 7.09 -13.20
CA GLU A 64 24.24 7.30 -14.63
C GLU A 64 23.43 6.39 -15.57
N GLY A 65 22.12 6.33 -15.36
CA GLY A 65 21.19 5.51 -16.13
C GLY A 65 20.93 4.11 -15.58
N ASN A 66 21.52 3.73 -14.44
CA ASN A 66 21.42 2.40 -13.82
C ASN A 66 20.80 2.43 -12.40
N TYR A 67 19.89 1.49 -12.08
CA TYR A 67 19.32 1.30 -10.73
C TYR A 67 20.07 0.30 -9.84
N SER A 68 20.99 -0.52 -10.35
CA SER A 68 21.60 -1.66 -9.63
C SER A 68 22.31 -1.30 -8.32
N ASN A 69 22.75 -0.05 -8.14
CA ASN A 69 23.41 0.41 -6.91
C ASN A 69 22.53 1.36 -6.08
N TYR A 70 21.26 1.50 -6.44
CA TYR A 70 20.32 2.29 -5.66
C TYR A 70 20.04 1.59 -4.33
N VAL A 71 20.08 2.37 -3.25
CA VAL A 71 19.73 1.92 -1.91
C VAL A 71 18.58 2.79 -1.43
N ILE A 72 17.50 2.15 -0.98
CA ILE A 72 16.37 2.86 -0.39
C ILE A 72 16.87 3.57 0.88
N PRO A 73 16.66 4.89 1.03
CA PRO A 73 17.00 5.58 2.26
C PRO A 73 16.34 4.91 3.48
N PRO A 74 17.03 4.75 4.62
CA PRO A 74 16.51 4.00 5.77
C PRO A 74 15.14 4.50 6.27
N GLN A 75 14.91 5.81 6.18
CA GLN A 75 13.66 6.47 6.57
C GLN A 75 12.47 6.10 5.67
N MET A 76 12.73 5.66 4.44
CA MET A 76 11.72 5.18 3.49
C MET A 76 11.66 3.65 3.45
N ALA A 77 12.74 2.97 3.83
CA ALA A 77 12.78 1.50 3.86
C ALA A 77 11.96 0.92 5.03
N ASP A 78 11.83 1.66 6.13
CA ASP A 78 11.03 1.26 7.29
C ASP A 78 10.23 2.46 7.79
N ASN A 79 8.90 2.36 7.74
CA ASN A 79 7.99 3.39 8.22
C ASN A 79 6.78 2.78 8.94
N SER A 80 5.86 3.62 9.42
CA SER A 80 4.66 3.16 10.12
C SER A 80 3.71 2.34 9.25
N ASN A 81 3.77 2.48 7.93
CA ASN A 81 2.88 1.83 6.98
C ASN A 81 3.38 0.44 6.60
N GLY A 82 4.70 0.29 6.45
CA GLY A 82 5.32 -0.96 6.06
C GLY A 82 6.86 -0.90 5.95
N ARG A 83 7.42 -2.07 5.61
CA ARG A 83 8.82 -2.24 5.27
C ARG A 83 8.98 -2.47 3.78
N TYR A 84 9.90 -1.73 3.18
CA TYR A 84 10.16 -1.73 1.75
C TYR A 84 11.55 -2.25 1.46
N SER A 85 11.62 -3.21 0.55
CA SER A 85 12.86 -3.86 0.14
C SER A 85 12.94 -3.94 -1.38
N ILE A 86 14.16 -3.87 -1.90
CA ILE A 86 14.45 -4.14 -3.30
C ILE A 86 14.59 -5.67 -3.45
N LEU A 87 13.79 -6.29 -4.31
CA LEU A 87 13.91 -7.71 -4.65
C LEU A 87 14.96 -7.94 -5.73
N ASP A 88 14.94 -7.10 -6.76
CA ASP A 88 15.90 -7.12 -7.84
C ASP A 88 16.13 -5.70 -8.38
N ALA A 89 17.36 -5.39 -8.80
CA ALA A 89 17.71 -4.09 -9.37
C ALA A 89 18.61 -4.27 -10.60
N GLN A 90 18.00 -4.10 -11.75
CA GLN A 90 18.65 -4.15 -13.06
C GLN A 90 18.95 -2.73 -13.56
N VAL A 91 19.60 -2.64 -14.73
CA VAL A 91 19.95 -1.34 -15.32
C VAL A 91 18.73 -0.46 -15.58
N ASN A 92 17.68 -1.04 -16.16
CA ASN A 92 16.49 -0.30 -16.61
C ASN A 92 15.25 -0.56 -15.76
N THR A 93 15.27 -1.56 -14.89
CA THR A 93 14.10 -1.98 -14.11
C THR A 93 14.51 -2.30 -12.68
N MET A 94 13.62 -2.05 -11.72
CA MET A 94 13.84 -2.38 -10.32
C MET A 94 12.56 -2.95 -9.72
N GLU A 95 12.63 -4.12 -9.09
CA GLU A 95 11.51 -4.74 -8.40
C GLU A 95 11.52 -4.35 -6.92
N LEU A 96 10.43 -3.76 -6.45
CA LEU A 96 10.21 -3.33 -5.08
C LEU A 96 9.13 -4.20 -4.44
N LYS A 97 9.35 -4.56 -3.18
CA LYS A 97 8.36 -5.22 -2.34
C LYS A 97 8.14 -4.42 -1.06
N GLY A 98 6.90 -4.02 -0.83
CA GLY A 98 6.41 -3.50 0.44
C GLY A 98 5.66 -4.57 1.22
N VAL A 99 5.95 -4.70 2.51
CA VAL A 99 5.24 -5.56 3.47
C VAL A 99 4.59 -4.66 4.51
N SER A 100 3.28 -4.78 4.72
CA SER A 100 2.59 -3.94 5.69
C SER A 100 3.05 -4.22 7.11
N MET A 101 3.14 -3.17 7.93
CA MET A 101 3.47 -3.31 9.36
C MET A 101 2.26 -3.79 10.18
N ALA A 102 1.04 -3.53 9.69
CA ALA A 102 -0.20 -3.96 10.34
C ALA A 102 -0.44 -5.47 10.18
N ASP A 103 -0.12 -6.02 9.01
CA ASP A 103 -0.17 -7.45 8.75
C ASP A 103 0.91 -7.87 7.74
N SER A 104 1.78 -8.80 8.15
CA SER A 104 2.83 -9.37 7.30
C SER A 104 2.33 -10.16 6.10
N SER A 105 1.05 -10.58 6.08
CA SER A 105 0.42 -11.25 4.95
C SER A 105 0.14 -10.28 3.79
N ASN A 106 -0.02 -8.99 4.12
CA ASN A 106 -0.35 -7.93 3.18
C ASN A 106 0.91 -7.40 2.53
N THR A 107 1.12 -7.76 1.26
CA THR A 107 2.30 -7.35 0.50
C THR A 107 1.92 -6.71 -0.81
N ILE A 108 2.70 -5.72 -1.23
CA ILE A 108 2.60 -5.06 -2.53
C ILE A 108 3.94 -5.24 -3.23
N THR A 109 3.95 -5.90 -4.37
CA THR A 109 5.14 -6.01 -5.22
C THR A 109 4.91 -5.20 -6.48
N VAL A 110 5.91 -4.40 -6.87
CA VAL A 110 5.80 -3.50 -8.02
C VAL A 110 7.14 -3.39 -8.73
N THR A 111 7.09 -3.29 -10.05
CA THR A 111 8.26 -3.03 -10.89
C THR A 111 8.35 -1.55 -11.19
N VAL A 112 9.52 -0.95 -11.05
CA VAL A 112 9.82 0.42 -11.47
C VAL A 112 10.52 0.33 -12.83
N ASP A 113 9.99 1.04 -13.82
CA ASP A 113 10.58 1.09 -15.15
C ASP A 113 11.70 2.15 -15.28
N SER A 114 12.27 2.25 -16.48
CA SER A 114 13.36 3.19 -16.78
C SER A 114 12.96 4.67 -16.68
N GLN A 115 11.67 4.97 -16.62
CA GLN A 115 11.12 6.31 -16.47
C GLN A 115 10.64 6.61 -15.04
N GLY A 116 10.86 5.69 -14.10
CA GLY A 116 10.43 5.84 -12.71
C GLY A 116 8.94 5.56 -12.50
N LYS A 117 8.26 4.97 -13.49
CA LYS A 117 6.85 4.60 -13.40
C LYS A 117 6.71 3.22 -12.78
N LEU A 118 5.70 3.06 -11.93
CA LEU A 118 5.27 1.79 -11.38
C LEU A 118 4.52 0.97 -12.45
N THR A 119 4.99 -0.24 -12.73
CA THR A 119 4.37 -1.27 -13.58
C THR A 119 4.21 -2.57 -12.80
N ASP A 120 3.33 -3.45 -13.29
CA ASP A 120 3.17 -4.82 -12.76
C ASP A 120 2.89 -4.89 -11.24
N MET A 121 2.06 -3.97 -10.74
CA MET A 121 1.69 -3.95 -9.33
C MET A 121 0.82 -5.16 -8.99
N THR A 122 1.30 -5.97 -8.05
CA THR A 122 0.61 -7.15 -7.54
C THR A 122 0.38 -7.02 -6.04
N PHE A 123 -0.76 -7.53 -5.58
CA PHE A 123 -1.20 -7.46 -4.19
C PHE A 123 -1.36 -8.87 -3.63
N ALA A 124 -1.08 -9.05 -2.34
CA ALA A 124 -1.32 -10.29 -1.61
C ALA A 124 -2.00 -10.00 -0.26
N GLY A 125 -2.71 -11.01 0.27
CA GLY A 125 -3.45 -10.91 1.54
C GLY A 125 -4.81 -10.26 1.39
N ASP A 126 -5.25 -9.54 2.42
CA ASP A 126 -6.46 -8.70 2.43
C ASP A 126 -6.37 -7.51 1.46
N PHE A 127 -5.22 -7.32 0.82
CA PHE A 127 -5.06 -6.38 -0.29
C PHE A 127 -5.56 -6.91 -1.64
N GLN A 128 -6.04 -8.16 -1.73
CA GLN A 128 -6.69 -8.69 -2.94
C GLN A 128 -8.16 -8.30 -3.07
#